data_AF-A0A6B1IZR8-F1
#
_entry.id   AF-A0A6B1IZR8-F1
#
_cell.length_a   1.000
_cell.length_b   1.000
_cell.length_c   1.000
_cell.angle_alpha   90.00
_cell.angle_beta   90.00
_cell.angle_gamma   90.00
#
_symmetry.space_group_name_H-M   'P 1'
#
loop_
_entity.id
_entity.type
_entity.pdbx_description
1 polymer ?
#
loop_
_entity_poly.entity_id
_entity_poly.type
_entity_poly.pdbx_seq_one_letter_code
_entity_poly.pdbx_strand_id
1 'polypeptide(L)'
;MSDTDAGPDASAASDGGGGWFEAPPADATGDIDSETESDDAATAAAAAGVRDGSAAAPADWPARAVESGFADDADEYYDRLKAATTRATREAVRERERADDAQLIHAVRAMDDAERVANELAERAVEWAGSLFDDVGSGVDGAREIAARDPENEVERRAVSLAQRAAELDDERAELAETIGRIAPAVAPNLTEMAGPELAARLIALAGGLESLAKKPSGTVQVLGAEDALFAHLSGRAPSPKHGIIYTHEFVRGTRPADRGSAARALAGKLTLAARADHYAGERRAQLHDDLRERMATIRARADDGPSEGGDSGGAASDGGVDDE
;
A
#
# COMPACT_ATOMS: atom_id res chain seq x y z
N MET A 1 47.76 9.37 16.44
CA MET A 1 46.75 8.52 17.09
C MET A 1 45.58 8.47 16.13
N SER A 2 45.67 7.50 15.23
CA SER A 2 44.74 7.23 14.15
C SER A 2 43.98 5.99 14.60
N ASP A 3 42.76 6.17 15.07
CA ASP A 3 41.89 5.08 15.47
C ASP A 3 41.02 4.65 14.28
N THR A 4 41.08 3.35 14.09
CA THR A 4 40.56 2.52 13.02
C THR A 4 39.04 2.43 13.07
N ASP A 5 38.42 2.75 11.94
CA ASP A 5 37.02 2.45 11.63
C ASP A 5 36.89 0.94 11.37
N ALA A 6 36.21 0.24 12.28
CA ALA A 6 35.93 -1.18 12.18
C ALA A 6 34.69 -1.37 11.28
N GLY A 7 34.94 -1.58 9.98
CA GLY A 7 33.93 -2.04 9.04
C GLY A 7 33.40 -3.43 9.40
N PRO A 8 32.19 -3.80 8.92
CA PRO A 8 31.55 -5.06 9.27
C PRO A 8 32.40 -6.24 8.81
N ASP A 9 32.49 -7.20 9.72
CA ASP A 9 33.26 -8.45 9.65
C ASP A 9 33.04 -9.19 8.33
N ALA A 10 34.01 -9.11 7.43
CA ALA A 10 34.08 -9.84 6.17
C ALA A 10 34.64 -11.26 6.40
N SER A 11 34.05 -12.01 7.34
CA SER A 11 34.50 -13.36 7.68
C SER A 11 33.42 -14.43 7.51
N ALA A 12 33.04 -14.65 6.24
CA ALA A 12 32.64 -15.96 5.72
C ALA A 12 32.55 -15.94 4.18
N ALA A 13 33.59 -15.46 3.49
CA ALA A 13 33.77 -15.82 2.08
C ALA A 13 34.26 -17.28 2.08
N SER A 14 33.34 -18.23 1.92
CA SER A 14 33.74 -19.58 1.56
C SER A 14 34.50 -19.51 0.24
N ASP A 15 35.76 -19.95 0.23
CA ASP A 15 36.56 -20.29 -0.95
C ASP A 15 35.96 -21.52 -1.69
N GLY A 16 34.64 -21.52 -1.90
CA GLY A 16 33.88 -22.52 -2.65
C GLY A 16 33.64 -22.00 -4.05
N GLY A 17 34.61 -22.22 -4.93
CA GLY A 17 34.68 -21.64 -6.26
C GLY A 17 33.77 -22.26 -7.30
N GLY A 18 32.47 -22.37 -7.07
CA GLY A 18 31.65 -22.76 -8.21
C GLY A 18 30.19 -22.43 -8.25
N GLY A 19 29.69 -22.81 -9.42
CA GLY A 19 28.60 -22.12 -10.08
C GLY A 19 27.27 -22.34 -9.38
N TRP A 20 26.22 -21.75 -9.95
CA TRP A 20 24.83 -21.98 -9.55
C TRP A 20 24.41 -23.47 -9.55
N PHE A 21 25.23 -24.35 -10.14
CA PHE A 21 25.08 -25.79 -10.21
C PHE A 21 25.83 -26.58 -9.11
N GLU A 22 26.52 -25.91 -8.17
CA GLU A 22 27.31 -26.56 -7.11
C GLU A 22 26.62 -26.61 -5.73
N ALA A 23 25.40 -26.09 -5.58
CA ALA A 23 24.66 -26.15 -4.32
C ALA A 23 24.04 -27.56 -4.07
N PRO A 24 23.97 -28.00 -2.79
CA PRO A 24 24.73 -29.10 -2.19
C PRO A 24 24.40 -30.51 -2.74
N PRO A 25 25.24 -31.52 -2.48
CA PRO A 25 25.02 -32.90 -2.92
C PRO A 25 23.77 -33.48 -2.25
N ALA A 26 22.97 -34.19 -3.04
CA ALA A 26 21.89 -35.00 -2.52
C ALA A 26 22.45 -36.18 -1.72
N ASP A 27 22.60 -36.01 -0.40
CA ASP A 27 22.44 -37.10 0.58
C ASP A 27 20.93 -37.42 0.80
N ALA A 28 20.10 -37.05 -0.18
CA ALA A 28 18.65 -37.25 -0.22
C ALA A 28 18.23 -38.26 -1.30
N THR A 29 19.15 -39.06 -1.84
CA THR A 29 18.79 -40.27 -2.62
C THR A 29 18.49 -41.43 -1.69
N GLY A 30 17.60 -41.20 -0.71
CA GLY A 30 16.88 -42.30 -0.07
C GLY A 30 15.80 -42.75 -1.05
N ASP A 31 16.04 -43.86 -1.76
CA ASP A 31 15.09 -44.61 -2.59
C ASP A 31 14.03 -43.72 -3.30
N ILE A 32 14.44 -42.96 -4.34
CA ILE A 32 13.52 -42.19 -5.19
C ILE A 32 13.39 -42.91 -6.53
N ASP A 33 12.22 -43.52 -6.76
CA ASP A 33 11.95 -44.50 -7.83
C ASP A 33 11.57 -43.88 -9.21
N SER A 34 11.94 -42.62 -9.52
CA SER A 34 11.71 -42.06 -10.87
C SER A 34 12.75 -41.02 -11.33
N GLU A 35 13.24 -41.17 -12.57
CA GLU A 35 14.19 -40.24 -13.21
C GLU A 35 13.67 -38.79 -13.26
N THR A 36 12.35 -38.60 -13.39
CA THR A 36 11.69 -37.29 -13.46
C THR A 36 11.71 -36.53 -12.12
N GLU A 37 11.60 -37.24 -10.99
CA GLU A 37 11.65 -36.60 -9.66
C GLU A 37 13.08 -36.18 -9.29
N SER A 38 14.09 -36.93 -9.76
CA SER A 38 15.50 -36.56 -9.64
C SER A 38 15.82 -35.27 -10.40
N ASP A 39 15.29 -35.12 -11.62
CA ASP A 39 15.53 -33.92 -12.44
C ASP A 39 14.85 -32.65 -11.90
N ASP A 40 13.65 -32.76 -11.31
CA ASP A 40 13.01 -31.60 -10.66
C ASP A 40 13.77 -31.16 -9.40
N ALA A 41 14.25 -32.13 -8.60
CA ALA A 41 15.07 -31.84 -7.42
C ALA A 41 16.39 -31.14 -7.78
N ALA A 42 17.07 -31.61 -8.83
CA ALA A 42 18.27 -30.98 -9.36
C ALA A 42 17.98 -29.55 -9.88
N THR A 43 16.88 -29.37 -10.61
CA THR A 43 16.45 -28.05 -11.09
C THR A 43 16.12 -27.10 -9.94
N ALA A 44 15.52 -27.60 -8.86
CA ALA A 44 15.20 -26.81 -7.67
C ALA A 44 16.47 -26.37 -6.92
N ALA A 45 17.42 -27.27 -6.70
CA ALA A 45 18.71 -26.95 -6.10
C ALA A 45 19.47 -25.90 -6.92
N ALA A 46 19.49 -26.06 -8.23
CA ALA A 46 20.16 -25.13 -9.12
C ALA A 46 19.44 -23.77 -9.20
N ALA A 47 18.11 -23.74 -9.11
CA ALA A 47 17.34 -22.50 -8.98
C ALA A 47 17.65 -21.75 -7.67
N ALA A 48 17.87 -22.46 -6.55
CA ALA A 48 18.35 -21.85 -5.32
C ALA A 48 19.77 -21.30 -5.47
N GLY A 49 20.67 -22.04 -6.13
CA GLY A 49 22.01 -21.56 -6.47
C GLY A 49 22.01 -20.30 -7.35
N VAL A 50 21.05 -20.15 -8.27
CA VAL A 50 20.85 -18.92 -9.06
C VAL A 50 20.37 -17.75 -8.21
N ARG A 51 19.52 -17.99 -7.19
CA ARG A 51 18.94 -16.94 -6.35
C ARG A 51 19.90 -16.42 -5.28
N ASP A 52 20.54 -17.35 -4.58
CA ASP A 52 21.27 -17.06 -3.34
C ASP A 52 22.79 -17.15 -3.53
N GLY A 53 23.23 -17.78 -4.63
CA GLY A 53 24.64 -17.92 -4.96
C GLY A 53 25.26 -16.63 -5.51
N SER A 54 26.56 -16.51 -5.35
CA SER A 54 27.35 -15.42 -5.92
C SER A 54 28.70 -15.94 -6.38
N ALA A 55 29.31 -15.26 -7.36
CA ALA A 55 30.65 -15.56 -7.83
C ALA A 55 31.51 -14.29 -7.75
N ALA A 56 32.73 -14.44 -7.22
CA ALA A 56 33.67 -13.33 -7.05
C ALA A 56 34.16 -12.74 -8.39
N ALA A 57 34.14 -13.53 -9.46
CA ALA A 57 34.52 -13.11 -10.79
C ALA A 57 33.77 -13.91 -11.88
N PRO A 58 33.64 -13.36 -13.10
CA PRO A 58 33.18 -14.13 -14.26
C PRO A 58 34.09 -15.33 -14.53
N ALA A 59 33.51 -16.46 -14.91
CA ALA A 59 34.23 -17.67 -15.29
C ALA A 59 33.60 -18.32 -16.54
N ASP A 60 34.33 -19.27 -17.13
CA ASP A 60 33.78 -20.14 -18.17
C ASP A 60 32.88 -21.21 -17.54
N TRP A 61 31.66 -20.80 -17.21
CA TRP A 61 30.68 -21.64 -16.53
C TRP A 61 30.26 -22.89 -17.33
N PRO A 62 30.05 -22.81 -18.67
CA PRO A 62 29.79 -24.01 -19.46
C PRO A 62 30.92 -25.04 -19.36
N ALA A 63 32.19 -24.63 -19.53
CA ALA A 63 33.32 -25.56 -19.44
C ALA A 63 33.40 -26.22 -18.06
N ARG A 64 33.24 -25.42 -16.99
CA ARG A 64 33.26 -25.94 -15.61
C ARG A 64 32.10 -26.89 -15.30
N ALA A 65 30.92 -26.62 -15.85
CA ALA A 65 29.75 -27.50 -15.67
C ALA A 65 29.94 -28.85 -16.37
N VAL A 66 30.62 -28.87 -17.53
CA VAL A 66 30.97 -30.12 -18.21
C VAL A 66 32.09 -30.85 -17.47
N GLU A 67 33.12 -30.14 -17.02
CA GLU A 67 34.22 -30.72 -16.22
C GLU A 67 33.73 -31.33 -14.89
N SER A 68 32.72 -30.74 -14.26
CA SER A 68 32.12 -31.25 -13.02
C SER A 68 31.13 -32.41 -13.24
N GLY A 69 30.77 -32.71 -14.48
CA GLY A 69 29.74 -33.70 -14.82
C GLY A 69 28.31 -33.22 -14.55
N PHE A 70 28.10 -31.92 -14.37
CA PHE A 70 26.75 -31.34 -14.25
C PHE A 70 26.01 -31.31 -15.59
N ALA A 71 26.71 -31.27 -16.72
CA ALA A 71 26.13 -31.35 -18.06
C ALA A 71 27.07 -32.15 -18.97
N ASP A 72 26.52 -32.90 -19.93
CA ASP A 72 27.28 -33.69 -20.90
C ASP A 72 28.00 -32.78 -21.92
N ASP A 73 27.36 -31.67 -22.28
CA ASP A 73 27.91 -30.67 -23.19
C ASP A 73 27.42 -29.24 -22.88
N ALA A 74 27.91 -28.28 -23.67
CA ALA A 74 27.56 -26.87 -23.50
C ALA A 74 26.08 -26.57 -23.81
N ASP A 75 25.45 -27.29 -24.73
CA ASP A 75 24.05 -27.07 -25.09
C ASP A 75 23.14 -27.54 -23.94
N GLU A 76 23.42 -28.72 -23.37
CA GLU A 76 22.73 -29.21 -22.19
C GLU A 76 22.91 -28.28 -20.97
N TYR A 77 24.11 -27.72 -20.78
CA TYR A 77 24.35 -26.70 -19.76
C TYR A 77 23.39 -25.50 -19.91
N TYR A 78 23.21 -24.98 -21.13
CA TYR A 78 22.32 -23.84 -21.36
C TYR A 78 20.85 -24.20 -21.17
N ASP A 79 20.44 -25.42 -21.52
CA ASP A 79 19.08 -25.91 -21.25
C ASP A 79 18.81 -26.02 -19.75
N ARG A 80 19.75 -26.60 -18.98
CA ARG A 80 19.68 -26.65 -17.51
C ARG A 80 19.69 -25.26 -16.88
N LEU A 81 20.52 -24.34 -17.37
CA LEU A 81 20.55 -22.94 -16.92
C LEU A 81 19.21 -22.24 -17.16
N LYS A 82 18.62 -22.43 -18.34
CA LYS A 82 17.31 -21.87 -18.69
C LYS A 82 16.22 -22.42 -17.77
N ALA A 83 16.23 -23.72 -17.49
CA ALA A 83 15.27 -24.34 -16.57
C ALA A 83 15.39 -23.77 -15.16
N ALA A 84 16.62 -23.71 -14.61
CA ALA A 84 16.90 -23.19 -13.28
C ALA A 84 16.54 -21.70 -13.15
N THR A 85 16.95 -20.85 -14.09
CA THR A 85 16.64 -19.41 -14.08
C THR A 85 15.14 -19.14 -14.24
N THR A 86 14.44 -19.92 -15.08
CA THR A 86 12.98 -19.84 -15.21
C THR A 86 12.28 -20.23 -13.91
N ARG A 87 12.74 -21.30 -13.26
CA ARG A 87 12.21 -21.74 -11.97
C ARG A 87 12.46 -20.70 -10.88
N ALA A 88 13.70 -20.23 -10.75
CA ALA A 88 14.10 -19.18 -9.81
C ALA A 88 13.23 -17.92 -9.97
N THR A 89 13.02 -17.48 -11.22
CA THR A 89 12.16 -16.32 -11.52
C THR A 89 10.71 -16.58 -11.12
N ARG A 90 10.15 -17.75 -11.44
CA ARG A 90 8.78 -18.12 -11.07
C ARG A 90 8.60 -18.18 -9.55
N GLU A 91 9.57 -18.73 -8.83
CA GLU A 91 9.58 -18.78 -7.37
C GLU A 91 9.65 -17.38 -6.76
N ALA A 92 10.59 -16.54 -7.22
CA ALA A 92 10.71 -15.16 -6.75
C ALA A 92 9.44 -14.33 -7.01
N VAL A 93 8.82 -14.47 -8.18
CA VAL A 93 7.53 -13.82 -8.48
C VAL A 93 6.44 -14.35 -7.55
N ARG A 94 6.34 -15.67 -7.37
CA ARG A 94 5.34 -16.30 -6.50
C ARG A 94 5.46 -15.88 -5.03
N GLU A 95 6.68 -15.68 -4.55
CA GLU A 95 6.96 -15.17 -3.21
C GLU A 95 6.55 -13.70 -3.10
N ARG A 96 6.96 -12.86 -4.06
CA ARG A 96 6.60 -11.42 -4.05
C ARG A 96 5.10 -11.19 -4.12
N GLU A 97 4.38 -11.93 -4.96
CA GLU A 97 2.92 -11.84 -5.10
C GLU A 97 2.18 -12.30 -3.83
N ARG A 98 2.76 -13.24 -3.07
CA ARG A 98 2.19 -13.74 -1.82
C ARG A 98 2.64 -12.97 -0.59
N ALA A 99 3.56 -12.02 -0.72
CA ALA A 99 4.00 -11.20 0.38
C ALA A 99 2.80 -10.47 1.01
N ASP A 100 2.79 -10.36 2.33
CA ASP A 100 1.63 -9.82 3.06
C ASP A 100 1.35 -8.36 2.67
N ASP A 101 2.38 -7.58 2.31
CA ASP A 101 2.19 -6.22 1.78
C ASP A 101 1.51 -6.21 0.41
N ALA A 102 1.77 -7.19 -0.46
CA ALA A 102 1.06 -7.33 -1.74
C ALA A 102 -0.41 -7.71 -1.53
N GLN A 103 -0.70 -8.64 -0.60
CA GLN A 103 -2.08 -9.00 -0.27
C GLN A 103 -2.86 -7.82 0.33
N LEU A 104 -2.20 -7.01 1.18
CA LEU A 104 -2.78 -5.78 1.71
C LEU A 104 -3.11 -4.77 0.61
N ILE A 105 -2.26 -4.65 -0.41
CA ILE A 105 -2.51 -3.80 -1.59
C ILE A 105 -3.73 -4.27 -2.37
N HIS A 106 -3.90 -5.58 -2.56
CA HIS A 106 -5.08 -6.13 -3.22
C HIS A 106 -6.36 -5.84 -2.43
N ALA A 107 -6.34 -6.07 -1.11
CA ALA A 107 -7.49 -5.83 -0.25
C ALA A 107 -7.95 -4.37 -0.28
N VAL A 108 -7.02 -3.40 -0.16
CA VAL A 108 -7.38 -1.97 -0.15
C VAL A 108 -7.89 -1.48 -1.49
N ARG A 109 -7.35 -1.97 -2.61
CA ARG A 109 -7.84 -1.64 -3.96
C ARG A 109 -9.22 -2.23 -4.20
N ALA A 110 -9.43 -3.48 -3.80
CA ALA A 110 -10.75 -4.13 -3.88
C ALA A 110 -11.78 -3.39 -3.03
N MET A 111 -11.41 -2.93 -1.84
CA MET A 111 -12.28 -2.15 -0.95
C MET A 111 -12.70 -0.83 -1.61
N ASP A 112 -11.75 -0.12 -2.24
CA ASP A 112 -12.02 1.13 -2.97
C ASP A 112 -12.92 0.93 -4.19
N ASP A 113 -12.70 -0.15 -4.94
CA ASP A 113 -13.54 -0.51 -6.08
C ASP A 113 -14.95 -0.92 -5.64
N ALA A 114 -15.07 -1.69 -4.56
CA ALA A 114 -16.35 -2.07 -3.98
C ALA A 114 -17.13 -0.82 -3.52
N GLU A 115 -16.49 0.11 -2.79
CA GLU A 115 -17.11 1.37 -2.37
C GLU A 115 -17.60 2.20 -3.56
N ARG A 116 -16.75 2.37 -4.58
CA ARG A 116 -17.09 3.15 -5.77
C ARG A 116 -18.26 2.53 -6.54
N VAL A 117 -18.19 1.23 -6.83
CA VAL A 117 -19.23 0.53 -7.60
C VAL A 117 -20.53 0.44 -6.79
N ALA A 118 -20.47 0.21 -5.48
CA ALA A 118 -21.65 0.24 -4.61
C ALA A 118 -22.38 1.58 -4.71
N ASN A 119 -21.65 2.70 -4.61
CA ASN A 119 -22.23 4.04 -4.72
C ASN A 119 -22.84 4.30 -6.11
N GLU A 120 -22.12 3.99 -7.20
CA GLU A 120 -22.61 4.16 -8.57
C GLU A 120 -23.89 3.34 -8.83
N LEU A 121 -23.93 2.09 -8.35
CA LEU A 121 -25.11 1.23 -8.48
C LEU A 121 -26.25 1.69 -7.56
N ALA A 122 -25.95 2.14 -6.35
CA ALA A 122 -26.95 2.62 -5.41
C ALA A 122 -27.65 3.87 -5.94
N GLU A 123 -26.90 4.84 -6.48
CA GLU A 123 -27.48 6.03 -7.13
C GLU A 123 -28.44 5.63 -8.26
N ARG A 124 -28.02 4.69 -9.12
CA ARG A 124 -28.86 4.22 -10.22
C ARG A 124 -30.09 3.45 -9.74
N ALA A 125 -29.94 2.61 -8.73
CA ALA A 125 -31.01 1.83 -8.15
C ALA A 125 -32.06 2.72 -7.49
N VAL A 126 -31.62 3.72 -6.72
CA VAL A 126 -32.47 4.72 -6.07
C VAL A 126 -33.22 5.56 -7.09
N GLU A 127 -32.53 6.05 -8.14
CA GLU A 127 -33.18 6.81 -9.22
C GLU A 127 -34.29 6.00 -9.90
N TRP A 128 -34.02 4.74 -10.24
CA TRP A 128 -35.01 3.88 -10.89
C TRP A 128 -36.17 3.53 -9.95
N ALA A 129 -35.87 3.14 -8.72
CA ALA A 129 -36.84 2.82 -7.69
C ALA A 129 -37.76 4.01 -7.39
N GLY A 130 -37.26 5.25 -7.42
CA GLY A 130 -38.05 6.46 -7.20
C GLY A 130 -39.15 6.70 -8.26
N SER A 131 -39.11 6.00 -9.40
CA SER A 131 -40.20 6.00 -10.38
C SER A 131 -41.25 4.89 -10.17
N LEU A 132 -40.94 3.92 -9.31
CA LEU A 132 -41.75 2.71 -9.08
C LEU A 132 -42.37 2.69 -7.67
N PHE A 133 -41.70 3.31 -6.71
CA PHE A 133 -41.99 3.21 -5.29
C PHE A 133 -42.11 4.59 -4.66
N ASP A 134 -43.04 4.73 -3.73
CA ASP A 134 -43.09 5.90 -2.84
C ASP A 134 -42.03 5.80 -1.74
N ASP A 135 -41.55 6.95 -1.28
CA ASP A 135 -40.59 7.11 -0.18
C ASP A 135 -39.32 6.24 -0.34
N VAL A 136 -38.46 6.64 -1.27
CA VAL A 136 -37.16 6.01 -1.51
C VAL A 136 -36.05 6.85 -0.88
N GLY A 137 -35.24 6.23 -0.01
CA GLY A 137 -34.05 6.85 0.57
C GLY A 137 -32.96 7.18 -0.46
N SER A 138 -31.84 7.73 -0.02
CA SER A 138 -30.71 8.11 -0.89
C SER A 138 -29.48 7.24 -0.68
N GLY A 139 -28.66 7.08 -1.72
CA GLY A 139 -27.39 6.38 -1.63
C GLY A 139 -27.54 4.91 -1.26
N VAL A 140 -26.51 4.34 -0.64
CA VAL A 140 -26.47 2.91 -0.28
C VAL A 140 -27.55 2.53 0.74
N ASP A 141 -27.86 3.41 1.71
CA ASP A 141 -28.94 3.16 2.67
C ASP A 141 -30.30 3.04 1.97
N GLY A 142 -30.59 3.93 1.02
CA GLY A 142 -31.78 3.83 0.19
C GLY A 142 -31.80 2.56 -0.65
N ALA A 143 -30.65 2.15 -1.21
CA ALA A 143 -30.53 0.88 -1.93
C ALA A 143 -30.82 -0.34 -1.01
N ARG A 144 -30.36 -0.32 0.25
CA ARG A 144 -30.68 -1.38 1.23
C ARG A 144 -32.17 -1.44 1.54
N GLU A 145 -32.84 -0.29 1.69
CA GLU A 145 -34.30 -0.23 1.88
C GLU A 145 -35.05 -0.82 0.68
N ILE A 146 -34.66 -0.46 -0.55
CA ILE A 146 -35.26 -1.01 -1.78
C ILE A 146 -35.00 -2.52 -1.87
N ALA A 147 -33.79 -2.97 -1.55
CA ALA A 147 -33.38 -4.38 -1.62
C ALA A 147 -34.24 -5.30 -0.74
N ALA A 148 -34.84 -4.75 0.31
CA ALA A 148 -35.73 -5.44 1.25
C ALA A 148 -37.21 -5.44 0.83
N ARG A 149 -37.58 -4.75 -0.26
CA ARG A 149 -38.97 -4.71 -0.75
C ARG A 149 -39.36 -5.98 -1.49
N ASP A 150 -40.62 -6.36 -1.38
CA ASP A 150 -41.22 -7.43 -2.18
C ASP A 150 -41.73 -6.86 -3.52
N PRO A 151 -41.14 -7.24 -4.67
CA PRO A 151 -41.53 -6.71 -5.98
C PRO A 151 -42.79 -7.38 -6.53
N GLU A 152 -43.74 -6.60 -7.05
CA GLU A 152 -45.01 -7.09 -7.58
C GLU A 152 -44.94 -7.44 -9.08
N ASN A 153 -44.02 -6.82 -9.82
CA ASN A 153 -43.88 -6.99 -11.26
C ASN A 153 -42.41 -7.15 -11.72
N GLU A 154 -42.21 -7.40 -13.02
CA GLU A 154 -40.87 -7.63 -13.58
C GLU A 154 -39.97 -6.40 -13.47
N VAL A 155 -40.52 -5.20 -13.61
CA VAL A 155 -39.74 -3.96 -13.58
C VAL A 155 -39.22 -3.71 -12.16
N GLU A 156 -40.09 -3.84 -11.17
CA GLU A 156 -39.72 -3.77 -9.75
C GLU A 156 -38.72 -4.86 -9.36
N ARG A 157 -38.90 -6.11 -9.83
CA ARG A 157 -37.92 -7.19 -9.60
C ARG A 157 -36.52 -6.80 -10.04
N ARG A 158 -36.39 -6.10 -11.17
CA ARG A 158 -35.07 -5.67 -11.67
C ARG A 158 -34.49 -4.50 -10.88
N ALA A 159 -35.33 -3.55 -10.45
CA ALA A 159 -34.89 -2.45 -9.58
C ALA A 159 -34.42 -2.97 -8.21
N VAL A 160 -35.21 -3.85 -7.57
CA VAL A 160 -34.85 -4.52 -6.31
C VAL A 160 -33.56 -5.33 -6.46
N SER A 161 -33.43 -6.10 -7.55
CA SER A 161 -32.20 -6.88 -7.82
C SER A 161 -30.96 -6.00 -8.02
N LEU A 162 -31.08 -4.82 -8.62
CA LEU A 162 -29.98 -3.87 -8.76
C LEU A 162 -29.58 -3.29 -7.39
N ALA A 163 -30.58 -2.94 -6.58
CA ALA A 163 -30.38 -2.42 -5.22
C ALA A 163 -29.70 -3.46 -4.30
N GLN A 164 -30.09 -4.74 -4.42
CA GLN A 164 -29.44 -5.86 -3.72
C GLN A 164 -27.95 -5.95 -4.04
N ARG A 165 -27.57 -5.88 -5.33
CA ARG A 165 -26.14 -5.88 -5.72
C ARG A 165 -25.35 -4.70 -5.15
N ALA A 166 -25.97 -3.52 -5.07
CA ALA A 166 -25.33 -2.35 -4.47
C ALA A 166 -25.09 -2.56 -2.96
N ALA A 167 -26.09 -3.10 -2.25
CA ALA A 167 -25.97 -3.44 -0.83
C ALA A 167 -24.92 -4.52 -0.57
N GLU A 168 -24.90 -5.59 -1.38
CA GLU A 168 -23.91 -6.67 -1.28
C GLU A 168 -22.47 -6.17 -1.49
N LEU A 169 -22.26 -5.21 -2.40
CA LEU A 169 -20.93 -4.60 -2.59
C LEU A 169 -20.50 -3.71 -1.42
N ASP A 170 -21.45 -3.02 -0.76
CA ASP A 170 -21.14 -2.26 0.45
C ASP A 170 -20.84 -3.18 1.64
N ASP A 171 -21.51 -4.33 1.72
CA ASP A 171 -21.17 -5.39 2.69
C ASP A 171 -19.76 -5.94 2.43
N GLU A 172 -19.41 -6.27 1.18
CA GLU A 172 -18.06 -6.71 0.79
C GLU A 172 -17.00 -5.64 1.14
N ARG A 173 -17.31 -4.36 0.91
CA ARG A 173 -16.43 -3.24 1.32
C ARG A 173 -16.18 -3.26 2.83
N ALA A 174 -17.19 -3.55 3.65
CA ALA A 174 -17.03 -3.64 5.10
C ALA A 174 -16.17 -4.87 5.50
N GLU A 175 -16.40 -6.02 4.88
CA GLU A 175 -15.61 -7.25 5.12
C GLU A 175 -14.13 -7.07 4.73
N LEU A 176 -13.86 -6.36 3.63
CA LEU A 176 -12.51 -6.00 3.21
C LEU A 176 -11.85 -5.04 4.21
N ALA A 177 -12.58 -4.05 4.72
CA ALA A 177 -12.06 -3.14 5.77
C ALA A 177 -11.69 -3.90 7.05
N GLU A 178 -12.52 -4.87 7.49
CA GLU A 178 -12.20 -5.74 8.62
C GLU A 178 -10.98 -6.62 8.36
N THR A 179 -10.84 -7.12 7.13
CA THR A 179 -9.68 -7.92 6.71
C THR A 179 -8.39 -7.09 6.73
N ILE A 180 -8.43 -5.86 6.22
CA ILE A 180 -7.33 -4.89 6.34
C ILE A 180 -7.01 -4.63 7.81
N GLY A 181 -8.02 -4.45 8.65
CA GLY A 181 -7.87 -4.26 10.10
C GLY A 181 -7.12 -5.40 10.81
N ARG A 182 -7.29 -6.64 10.34
CA ARG A 182 -6.59 -7.82 10.88
C ARG A 182 -5.17 -7.98 10.36
N ILE A 183 -4.94 -7.70 9.07
CA ILE A 183 -3.66 -7.97 8.40
C ILE A 183 -2.67 -6.81 8.57
N ALA A 184 -3.11 -5.56 8.44
CA ALA A 184 -2.23 -4.40 8.45
C ALA A 184 -1.31 -4.30 9.69
N PRO A 185 -1.76 -4.60 10.93
CA PRO A 185 -0.89 -4.56 12.10
C PRO A 185 0.26 -5.58 12.07
N ALA A 186 0.11 -6.69 11.36
CA ALA A 186 1.17 -7.69 11.19
C ALA A 186 2.20 -7.25 10.14
N VAL A 187 1.75 -6.55 9.09
CA VAL A 187 2.59 -6.06 8.01
C VAL A 187 3.36 -4.79 8.38
N ALA A 188 2.66 -3.84 8.98
CA ALA A 188 3.16 -2.50 9.25
C ALA A 188 2.63 -1.99 10.60
N PRO A 189 3.15 -2.53 11.73
CA PRO A 189 2.64 -2.22 13.06
C PRO A 189 2.75 -0.73 13.42
N ASN A 190 3.87 -0.07 13.08
CA ASN A 190 4.07 1.35 13.40
C ASN A 190 3.18 2.26 12.56
N LEU A 191 3.08 2.01 11.25
CA LEU A 191 2.17 2.75 10.37
C LEU A 191 0.72 2.57 10.79
N THR A 192 0.31 1.34 11.10
CA THR A 192 -1.08 1.04 11.49
C THR A 192 -1.46 1.71 12.80
N GLU A 193 -0.57 1.70 13.80
CA GLU A 193 -0.82 2.42 15.05
C GLU A 193 -0.89 3.95 14.84
N MET A 194 -0.17 4.47 13.84
CA MET A 194 -0.06 5.92 13.62
C MET A 194 -1.17 6.50 12.76
N ALA A 195 -1.55 5.79 11.70
CA ALA A 195 -2.49 6.25 10.68
C ALA A 195 -3.82 5.47 10.68
N GLY A 196 -3.90 4.37 11.42
CA GLY A 196 -4.98 3.40 11.29
C GLY A 196 -4.74 2.42 10.12
N PRO A 197 -5.39 1.24 10.14
CA PRO A 197 -5.16 0.18 9.15
C PRO A 197 -5.41 0.63 7.70
N GLU A 198 -6.53 1.31 7.44
CA GLU A 198 -6.90 1.70 6.07
C GLU A 198 -5.93 2.72 5.47
N LEU A 199 -5.61 3.79 6.20
CA LEU A 199 -4.68 4.80 5.68
C LEU A 199 -3.26 4.22 5.52
N ALA A 200 -2.83 3.34 6.43
CA ALA A 200 -1.57 2.62 6.29
C ALA A 200 -1.55 1.75 5.01
N ALA A 201 -2.60 0.96 4.78
CA ALA A 201 -2.74 0.14 3.59
C ALA A 201 -2.76 0.98 2.29
N ARG A 202 -3.50 2.10 2.28
CA ARG A 202 -3.55 3.03 1.15
C ARG A 202 -2.19 3.65 0.84
N LEU A 203 -1.42 4.05 1.86
CA LEU A 203 -0.05 4.57 1.69
C LEU A 203 0.89 3.53 1.08
N ILE A 204 0.81 2.29 1.55
CA ILE A 204 1.58 1.16 1.01
C ILE A 204 1.20 0.93 -0.47
N ALA A 205 -0.09 0.94 -0.79
CA ALA A 205 -0.60 0.76 -2.15
C ALA A 205 -0.19 1.87 -3.11
N LEU A 206 -0.29 3.14 -2.70
CA LEU A 206 0.16 4.28 -3.49
C LEU A 206 1.68 4.27 -3.70
N ALA A 207 2.43 3.72 -2.74
CA ALA A 207 3.87 3.61 -2.87
C ALA A 207 4.34 2.41 -3.71
N GLY A 208 3.48 1.40 -3.93
CA GLY A 208 3.82 0.16 -4.63
C GLY A 208 4.49 -0.88 -3.72
N GLY A 209 4.24 -0.85 -2.42
CA GLY A 209 4.82 -1.78 -1.43
C GLY A 209 5.44 -1.07 -0.25
N LEU A 210 5.66 -1.82 0.84
CA LEU A 210 6.18 -1.26 2.09
C LEU A 210 7.65 -0.82 1.94
N GLU A 211 8.47 -1.60 1.24
CA GLU A 211 9.85 -1.23 0.91
C GLU A 211 9.91 0.08 0.11
N SER A 212 9.10 0.18 -0.94
CA SER A 212 9.00 1.38 -1.77
C SER A 212 8.57 2.60 -0.96
N LEU A 213 7.66 2.42 0.01
CA LEU A 213 7.25 3.49 0.92
C LEU A 213 8.40 3.92 1.84
N ALA A 214 9.13 2.98 2.43
CA ALA A 214 10.26 3.25 3.33
C ALA A 214 11.39 4.05 2.65
N LYS A 215 11.60 3.83 1.35
CA LYS A 215 12.59 4.53 0.52
C LYS A 215 12.16 5.95 0.12
N LYS A 216 10.87 6.30 0.19
CA LYS A 216 10.40 7.64 -0.20
C LYS A 216 10.83 8.71 0.82
N PRO A 217 11.14 9.93 0.37
CA PRO A 217 11.34 11.06 1.26
C PRO A 217 10.00 11.54 1.83
N SER A 218 10.03 12.18 3.00
CA SER A 218 8.83 12.68 3.67
C SER A 218 8.00 13.66 2.83
N GLY A 219 8.65 14.50 2.02
CA GLY A 219 7.95 15.40 1.10
C GLY A 219 7.12 14.67 0.04
N THR A 220 7.57 13.50 -0.42
CA THR A 220 6.78 12.65 -1.32
C THR A 220 5.64 11.99 -0.57
N VAL A 221 5.88 11.40 0.61
CA VAL A 221 4.83 10.80 1.45
C VAL A 221 3.73 11.81 1.78
N GLN A 222 4.08 13.07 1.99
CA GLN A 222 3.14 14.16 2.28
C GLN A 222 2.09 14.34 1.17
N VAL A 223 2.46 14.12 -0.10
CA VAL A 223 1.63 14.41 -1.27
C VAL A 223 1.21 13.16 -2.05
N LEU A 224 1.45 11.95 -1.54
CA LEU A 224 0.95 10.71 -2.14
C LEU A 224 -0.58 10.76 -2.28
N GLY A 225 -1.11 10.41 -3.45
CA GLY A 225 -2.54 10.52 -3.77
C GLY A 225 -2.98 11.91 -4.26
N ALA A 226 -2.05 12.85 -4.44
CA ALA A 226 -2.29 14.15 -5.07
C ALA A 226 -1.39 14.38 -6.29
N GLU A 227 -1.08 13.30 -7.03
CA GLU A 227 -0.18 13.28 -8.17
C GLU A 227 -0.62 14.28 -9.26
N ASP A 228 -1.91 14.33 -9.59
CA ASP A 228 -2.43 15.25 -10.62
C ASP A 228 -2.18 16.72 -10.26
N ALA A 229 -2.45 17.10 -9.00
CA ALA A 229 -2.21 18.45 -8.50
C ALA A 229 -0.71 18.76 -8.44
N LEU A 230 0.11 17.78 -8.04
CA LEU A 230 1.56 17.91 -8.00
C LEU A 230 2.13 18.11 -9.41
N PHE A 231 1.70 17.31 -10.40
CA PHE A 231 2.14 17.43 -11.78
C PHE A 231 1.69 18.75 -12.42
N ALA A 232 0.47 19.21 -12.11
CA ALA A 232 0.00 20.53 -12.53
C ALA A 232 0.88 21.65 -11.95
N HIS A 233 1.30 21.53 -10.69
CA HIS A 233 2.21 22.47 -10.05
C HIS A 233 3.62 22.46 -10.68
N LEU A 234 4.20 21.27 -10.88
CA LEU A 234 5.50 21.12 -11.53
C LEU A 234 5.48 21.66 -12.96
N SER A 235 4.33 21.63 -13.61
CA SER A 235 4.10 22.22 -14.94
C SER A 235 3.80 23.73 -14.91
N GLY A 236 3.83 24.38 -13.74
CA GLY A 236 3.57 25.80 -13.56
C GLY A 236 2.10 26.22 -13.70
N ARG A 237 1.16 25.28 -13.68
CA ARG A 237 -0.27 25.51 -13.96
C ARG A 237 -1.12 25.66 -12.70
N ALA A 238 -0.58 25.29 -11.53
CA ALA A 238 -1.30 25.32 -10.27
C ALA A 238 -0.33 25.56 -9.07
N PRO A 239 -0.85 25.98 -7.90
CA PRO A 239 -0.10 25.93 -6.66
C PRO A 239 0.23 24.49 -6.24
N SER A 240 1.28 24.31 -5.43
CA SER A 240 1.67 22.99 -4.91
C SER A 240 0.63 22.43 -3.94
N PRO A 241 0.26 21.14 -4.02
CA PRO A 241 -0.62 20.53 -3.05
C PRO A 241 0.03 20.50 -1.66
N LYS A 242 -0.72 20.88 -0.62
CA LYS A 242 -0.24 20.87 0.77
C LYS A 242 -0.19 19.46 1.36
N HIS A 243 -1.02 18.55 0.87
CA HIS A 243 -1.19 17.19 1.36
C HIS A 243 -1.89 16.36 0.30
N GLY A 244 -1.60 15.06 0.27
CA GLY A 244 -2.34 14.06 -0.49
C GLY A 244 -3.31 13.31 0.41
N ILE A 245 -3.30 11.98 0.34
CA ILE A 245 -4.24 11.11 1.05
C ILE A 245 -4.18 11.25 2.57
N ILE A 246 -3.03 11.66 3.13
CA ILE A 246 -2.87 11.92 4.57
C ILE A 246 -3.79 13.05 5.08
N TYR A 247 -4.45 13.79 4.19
CA TYR A 247 -5.50 14.74 4.56
C TYR A 247 -6.66 14.07 5.31
N THR A 248 -6.94 12.79 5.06
CA THR A 248 -8.04 12.06 5.73
C THR A 248 -7.78 11.87 7.23
N HIS A 249 -6.52 11.92 7.65
CA HIS A 249 -6.11 11.76 9.04
C HIS A 249 -6.54 12.96 9.90
N GLU A 250 -7.00 12.69 11.14
CA GLU A 250 -7.52 13.72 12.06
C GLU A 250 -6.51 14.83 12.34
N PHE A 251 -5.23 14.48 12.49
CA PHE A 251 -4.15 15.45 12.68
C PHE A 251 -4.06 16.48 11.56
N VAL A 252 -4.50 16.17 10.34
CA VAL A 252 -4.52 17.13 9.23
C VAL A 252 -5.92 17.73 9.06
N ARG A 253 -6.97 16.91 8.89
CA ARG A 253 -8.34 17.38 8.63
C ARG A 253 -8.87 18.27 9.76
N GLY A 254 -8.63 17.86 11.00
CA GLY A 254 -9.06 18.57 12.21
C GLY A 254 -8.23 19.79 12.57
N THR A 255 -7.13 20.06 11.85
CA THR A 255 -6.29 21.24 12.05
C THR A 255 -6.79 22.41 11.21
N ARG A 256 -6.66 23.64 11.74
CA ARG A 256 -7.10 24.87 11.08
C ARG A 256 -6.44 25.03 9.69
N PRO A 257 -7.15 25.55 8.68
CA PRO A 257 -6.65 25.59 7.29
C PRO A 257 -5.26 26.23 7.09
N ALA A 258 -4.92 27.25 7.89
CA ALA A 258 -3.61 27.90 7.86
C ALA A 258 -2.47 26.96 8.29
N ASP A 259 -2.72 26.08 9.27
CA ASP A 259 -1.72 25.22 9.89
C ASP A 259 -1.66 23.81 9.30
N ARG A 260 -2.61 23.45 8.42
CA ARG A 260 -2.67 22.11 7.78
C ARG A 260 -1.38 21.72 7.06
N GLY A 261 -0.69 22.68 6.44
CA GLY A 261 0.59 22.39 5.79
C GLY A 261 1.69 22.00 6.78
N SER A 262 1.70 22.60 7.97
CA SER A 262 2.62 22.26 9.05
C SER A 262 2.27 20.89 9.66
N ALA A 263 0.98 20.64 9.88
CA ALA A 263 0.47 19.36 10.37
C ALA A 263 0.78 18.21 9.41
N ALA A 264 0.48 18.38 8.11
CA ALA A 264 0.75 17.38 7.08
C ALA A 264 2.24 17.03 6.99
N ARG A 265 3.12 18.04 7.07
CA ARG A 265 4.58 17.82 7.07
C ARG A 265 5.04 17.04 8.32
N ALA A 266 4.51 17.39 9.49
CA ALA A 266 4.84 16.68 10.74
C ALA A 266 4.39 15.21 10.70
N LEU A 267 3.14 14.98 10.27
CA LEU A 267 2.58 13.63 10.10
C LEU A 267 3.37 12.82 9.08
N ALA A 268 3.60 13.36 7.87
CA ALA A 268 4.35 12.68 6.82
C ALA A 268 5.77 12.30 7.27
N GLY A 269 6.43 13.18 8.03
CA GLY A 269 7.75 12.90 8.60
C GLY A 269 7.75 11.67 9.50
N LYS A 270 6.77 11.58 10.41
CA LYS A 270 6.65 10.45 11.33
C LYS A 270 6.17 9.16 10.65
N LEU A 271 5.25 9.26 9.68
CA LEU A 271 4.86 8.12 8.83
C LEU A 271 6.04 7.57 8.02
N THR A 272 6.93 8.43 7.53
CA THR A 272 8.15 7.99 6.83
C THR A 272 9.08 7.21 7.75
N LEU A 273 9.26 7.66 9.00
CA LEU A 273 10.06 6.95 9.99
C LEU A 273 9.41 5.63 10.41
N ALA A 274 8.08 5.61 10.56
CA ALA A 274 7.31 4.41 10.85
C ALA A 274 7.46 3.36 9.73
N ALA A 275 7.29 3.75 8.46
CA ALA A 275 7.48 2.86 7.32
C ALA A 275 8.89 2.23 7.28
N ARG A 276 9.93 3.01 7.62
CA ARG A 276 11.30 2.50 7.71
C ARG A 276 11.49 1.55 8.88
N ALA A 277 10.89 1.82 10.03
CA ALA A 277 10.93 0.92 11.17
C ALA A 277 10.22 -0.40 10.84
N ASP A 278 9.03 -0.32 10.26
CA ASP A 278 8.26 -1.49 9.82
C ASP A 278 9.03 -2.34 8.81
N HIS A 279 9.67 -1.73 7.81
CA HIS A 279 10.40 -2.46 6.78
C HIS A 279 11.75 -3.04 7.24
N TYR A 280 12.57 -2.25 7.96
CA TYR A 280 13.96 -2.64 8.27
C TYR A 280 14.14 -3.30 9.65
N ALA A 281 13.24 -3.05 10.60
CA ALA A 281 13.35 -3.60 11.96
C ALA A 281 12.18 -4.53 12.31
N GLY A 282 10.98 -4.33 11.75
CA GLY A 282 9.79 -5.13 12.06
C GLY A 282 9.24 -4.93 13.48
N GLU A 283 9.90 -4.14 14.32
CA GLU A 283 9.54 -3.92 15.72
C GLU A 283 8.76 -2.61 15.93
N ARG A 284 7.86 -2.62 16.91
CA ARG A 284 7.11 -1.42 17.34
C ARG A 284 8.02 -0.40 18.03
N ARG A 285 7.83 0.87 17.72
CA ARG A 285 8.57 2.02 18.26
C ARG A 285 7.62 3.06 18.83
N ALA A 286 7.20 2.85 20.08
CA ALA A 286 6.26 3.72 20.81
C ALA A 286 6.67 5.21 20.79
N GLN A 287 7.97 5.49 20.89
CA GLN A 287 8.51 6.86 20.91
C GLN A 287 8.13 7.69 19.67
N LEU A 288 7.93 7.06 18.50
CA LEU A 288 7.51 7.78 17.29
C LEU A 288 6.12 8.39 17.42
N HIS A 289 5.23 7.74 18.16
CA HIS A 289 3.85 8.21 18.38
C HIS A 289 3.82 9.38 19.35
N ASP A 290 4.61 9.30 20.42
CA ASP A 290 4.67 10.37 21.42
C ASP A 290 5.24 11.65 20.82
N ASP A 291 6.32 11.54 20.05
CA ASP A 291 6.89 12.69 19.33
C ASP A 291 5.89 13.33 18.35
N LEU A 292 5.06 12.52 17.67
CA LEU A 292 4.03 13.04 16.76
C LEU A 292 2.95 13.79 17.54
N ARG A 293 2.46 13.21 18.65
CA ARG A 293 1.42 13.83 19.49
C ARG A 293 1.92 15.16 20.06
N GLU A 294 3.14 15.21 20.58
CA GLU A 294 3.75 16.45 21.09
C GLU A 294 3.87 17.51 19.98
N ARG A 295 4.33 17.10 18.79
CA ARG A 295 4.46 18.01 17.66
C ARG A 295 3.11 18.55 17.19
N MET A 296 2.09 17.70 17.16
CA MET A 296 0.73 18.07 16.78
C MET A 296 0.07 19.00 17.80
N ALA A 297 0.26 18.73 19.10
CA ALA A 297 -0.19 19.61 20.17
C ALA A 297 0.44 21.00 20.04
N THR A 298 1.75 21.07 19.76
CA THR A 298 2.45 22.34 19.53
C THR A 298 1.87 23.11 18.34
N ILE A 299 1.54 22.42 17.24
CA ILE A 299 0.96 23.06 16.05
C ILE A 299 -0.44 23.60 16.33
N ARG A 300 -1.27 22.84 17.08
CA ARG A 300 -2.63 23.26 17.44
C ARG A 300 -2.62 24.43 18.44
N ALA A 301 -1.71 24.42 19.43
CA ALA A 301 -1.61 25.50 20.42
C ALA A 301 -1.25 26.85 19.79
N ARG A 302 -0.38 26.87 18.77
CA ARG A 302 -0.05 28.11 18.01
C ARG A 302 -1.26 28.76 17.36
N ALA A 303 -2.29 27.96 17.05
CA ALA A 303 -3.51 28.46 16.46
C ALA A 303 -4.37 29.18 17.50
N ASP A 304 -4.36 28.75 18.76
CA ASP A 304 -5.15 29.35 19.84
C ASP A 304 -4.58 30.71 20.31
N ASP A 305 -3.29 30.97 20.06
CA ASP A 305 -2.60 32.22 20.40
C ASP A 305 -2.56 33.27 19.26
N GLY A 306 -3.19 33.02 18.11
CA GLY A 306 -3.28 33.97 17.00
C GLY A 306 -4.25 35.13 17.30
N PRO A 307 -4.01 36.37 16.82
CA PRO A 307 -4.87 37.50 17.15
C PRO A 307 -6.29 37.23 16.63
N SER A 308 -7.28 37.30 17.53
CA SER A 308 -8.69 37.35 17.15
C SER A 308 -8.86 38.52 16.17
N GLU A 309 -9.21 38.24 14.92
CA GLU A 309 -9.66 39.29 14.01
C GLU A 309 -10.81 40.03 14.71
N GLY A 310 -10.57 41.31 14.98
CA GLY A 310 -11.41 42.15 15.81
C GLY A 310 -12.83 42.18 15.25
N GLY A 311 -13.80 41.99 16.15
CA GLY A 311 -15.18 42.38 15.90
C GLY A 311 -15.18 43.85 15.55
N ASP A 312 -15.53 44.16 14.30
CA ASP A 312 -15.89 45.50 13.89
C ASP A 312 -17.26 45.82 14.51
N SER A 313 -17.20 46.40 15.71
CA SER A 313 -18.32 47.07 16.34
C SER A 313 -18.09 48.57 16.24
N GLY A 314 -18.95 49.28 15.51
CA GLY A 314 -19.20 50.71 15.75
C GLY A 314 -19.44 51.55 14.51
N GLY A 315 -20.71 51.80 14.20
CA GLY A 315 -21.08 52.81 13.20
C GLY A 315 -22.57 53.00 13.00
N ALA A 316 -23.33 53.20 14.08
CA ALA A 316 -24.71 53.65 13.99
C ALA A 316 -24.77 55.05 13.34
N ALA A 317 -25.52 55.17 12.25
CA ALA A 317 -26.10 56.43 11.80
C ALA A 317 -27.58 56.18 11.51
N SER A 318 -28.40 56.78 12.36
CA SER A 318 -29.85 56.85 12.26
C SER A 318 -30.28 57.94 11.28
N ASP A 319 -31.47 57.71 10.72
CA ASP A 319 -32.52 58.69 10.43
C ASP A 319 -32.57 59.39 9.07
N GLY A 320 -33.80 59.53 8.56
CA GLY A 320 -34.17 60.36 7.41
C GLY A 320 -34.86 59.62 6.27
N GLY A 321 -36.11 59.21 6.44
CA GLY A 321 -37.02 58.98 5.30
C GLY A 321 -37.39 60.30 4.61
N VAL A 322 -37.85 60.22 3.35
CA VAL A 322 -39.00 60.94 2.75
C VAL A 322 -39.21 60.38 1.33
N ASP A 323 -40.48 60.33 0.97
CA ASP A 323 -41.18 59.80 -0.20
C ASP A 323 -40.90 60.52 -1.56
N ASP A 324 -41.50 59.94 -2.60
CA ASP A 324 -41.95 60.51 -3.90
C ASP A 324 -40.91 60.99 -4.94
N GLU A 325 -40.67 60.19 -5.99
CA GLU A 325 -41.32 60.24 -7.33
C GLU A 325 -40.66 59.24 -8.30
#